data_AF-A0A2N6BCH3-F1
#
_entry.id   AF-A0A2N6BCH3-F1
#
_cell.length_a   1.000
_cell.length_b   1.000
_cell.length_c   1.000
_cell.angle_alpha   90.00
_cell.angle_beta   90.00
_cell.angle_gamma   90.00
#
_symmetry.space_group_name_H-M   'P 1'
#
loop_
_entity.id
_entity.type
_entity.pdbx_description
1 polymer ?
#
loop_
_entity_poly.entity_id
_entity_poly.type
_entity_poly.pdbx_seq_one_letter_code
_entity_poly.pdbx_strand_id
1 'polypeptide(L)' 'MAPDNWCRMIISRPQIKCKNGQVIYKVDVKRMEGETSLWYSLDEEYADYISPVADAALIALLIPAMAAGENITIEGGV' A
#
# COMPACT_ATOMS: atom_id res chain seq x y z
N MET A 1 20.13 -20.13 17.32
CA MET A 1 19.57 -20.48 15.99
C MET A 1 18.42 -19.52 15.76
N ALA A 2 18.67 -18.53 14.89
CA ALA A 2 17.87 -17.36 14.46
C ALA A 2 17.21 -16.44 15.52
N PRO A 3 17.74 -15.21 15.75
CA PRO A 3 16.91 -14.06 16.11
C PRO A 3 16.15 -13.58 14.83
N ASP A 4 15.22 -12.62 14.94
CA ASP A 4 14.65 -11.81 13.82
C ASP A 4 13.15 -11.99 13.48
N ASN A 5 12.31 -12.47 14.41
CA ASN A 5 10.85 -12.28 14.28
C ASN A 5 10.46 -10.84 14.70
N TRP A 6 10.84 -9.83 13.91
CA TRP A 6 10.30 -8.47 14.09
C TRP A 6 8.93 -8.35 13.42
N CYS A 7 7.98 -7.74 14.14
CA CYS A 7 6.67 -7.36 13.64
C CYS A 7 6.86 -6.40 12.45
N ARG A 8 6.68 -6.90 11.22
CA ARG A 8 7.02 -6.20 9.98
C ARG A 8 5.78 -6.05 9.11
N MET A 9 5.53 -4.82 8.69
CA MET A 9 4.55 -4.51 7.65
C MET A 9 5.25 -4.40 6.28
N ILE A 10 4.70 -5.07 5.28
CA ILE A 10 5.17 -5.04 3.89
C ILE A 10 4.06 -4.46 3.01
N ILE A 11 4.39 -3.40 2.27
CA ILE A 11 3.50 -2.74 1.31
C ILE A 11 3.98 -3.12 -0.11
N SER A 12 3.11 -3.79 -0.87
CA SER A 12 3.43 -4.25 -2.22
C SER A 12 3.42 -3.11 -3.24
N ARG A 13 3.96 -3.36 -4.44
CA ARG A 13 3.83 -2.42 -5.56
C ARG A 13 2.36 -2.15 -5.90
N PRO A 14 2.00 -0.90 -6.22
CA PRO A 14 0.65 -0.58 -6.65
C PRO A 14 0.24 -1.30 -7.92
N GLN A 15 -1.01 -1.74 -7.94
CA GLN A 15 -1.72 -2.26 -9.10
C GLN A 15 -2.69 -1.18 -9.56
N ILE A 16 -2.44 -0.61 -10.73
CA ILE A 16 -3.31 0.39 -11.35
C ILE A 16 -4.02 -0.28 -12.53
N LYS A 17 -5.36 -0.24 -12.53
CA LYS A 17 -6.19 -0.84 -13.59
C LYS A 17 -7.28 0.12 -14.04
N CYS A 18 -7.48 0.24 -15.34
CA CYS A 18 -8.61 0.96 -15.92
C CYS A 18 -9.75 -0.02 -16.24
N LYS A 19 -10.97 0.26 -15.77
CA LYS A 19 -12.16 -0.54 -16.06
C LYS A 19 -13.42 0.33 -16.01
N ASN A 20 -14.25 0.25 -17.05
CA ASN A 20 -15.55 0.92 -17.13
C ASN A 20 -15.51 2.45 -16.87
N GLY A 21 -14.49 3.15 -17.39
CA GLY A 21 -14.34 4.60 -17.18
C GLY A 21 -13.84 4.99 -15.79
N GLN A 22 -13.41 4.04 -14.97
CA GLN A 22 -12.72 4.29 -13.70
C GLN A 22 -11.31 3.75 -13.72
N VAL A 23 -10.43 4.43 -12.99
CA VAL A 23 -9.10 3.92 -12.64
C VAL A 23 -9.12 3.48 -11.20
N ILE A 24 -8.63 2.27 -10.96
CA ILE A 24 -8.57 1.63 -9.65
C ILE A 24 -7.10 1.52 -9.28
N TYR A 25 -6.73 2.13 -8.16
CA TYR A 25 -5.44 1.95 -7.50
C TYR A 25 -5.61 0.96 -6.35
N LYS A 26 -4.77 -0.08 -6.30
CA LYS A 26 -4.79 -1.10 -5.24
C LYS A 26 -3.37 -1.43 -4.78
N VAL A 27 -3.20 -1.60 -3.48
CA VAL A 27 -1.95 -2.06 -2.87
C VAL A 27 -2.26 -3.17 -1.88
N ASP A 28 -1.50 -4.26 -1.96
CA ASP A 28 -1.59 -5.36 -1.00
C ASP A 28 -0.61 -5.13 0.16
N VAL A 29 -1.12 -5.30 1.39
CA VAL A 29 -0.42 -5.04 2.64
C VAL A 29 -0.36 -6.34 3.43
N LYS A 30 0.85 -6.75 3.82
CA LYS A 30 1.07 -7.91 4.68
C LYS A 30 1.58 -7.45 6.03
N ARG A 31 1.00 -7.95 7.11
CA ARG A 31 1.40 -7.69 8.51
C ARG A 31 1.17 -8.95 9.34
N MET A 32 1.57 -8.93 10.62
CA MET A 32 1.42 -10.12 11.47
C MET A 32 -0.03 -10.60 11.61
N GLU A 33 -1.01 -9.68 11.65
CA GLU A 33 -2.43 -10.07 11.76
C GLU A 33 -3.03 -10.62 10.46
N GLY A 34 -2.26 -10.63 9.36
CA GLY A 34 -2.68 -11.18 8.07
C GLY A 34 -2.46 -10.22 6.91
N GLU A 35 -3.10 -10.55 5.79
CA GLU A 35 -3.03 -9.77 4.55
C GLU A 35 -4.30 -8.95 4.37
N THR A 36 -4.15 -7.71 3.91
CA THR A 36 -5.26 -6.82 3.53
C THR A 36 -4.91 -6.06 2.25
N SER A 37 -5.88 -5.36 1.68
CA SER A 37 -5.65 -4.48 0.53
C SER A 37 -6.19 -3.09 0.82
N LEU A 38 -5.39 -2.07 0.51
CA LEU A 38 -5.87 -0.70 0.39
C LEU A 38 -6.19 -0.39 -1.06
N TRP A 39 -7.30 0.29 -1.29
CA TRP A 39 -7.70 0.67 -2.64
C TRP A 39 -8.55 1.93 -2.65
N TYR A 40 -8.51 2.62 -3.79
CA TYR A 40 -9.43 3.70 -4.13
C TYR A 40 -9.66 3.71 -5.64
N SER A 41 -10.75 4.35 -6.08
CA SER A 41 -11.01 4.58 -7.49
C SER A 41 -11.42 6.03 -7.74
N LEU A 42 -11.20 6.45 -8.98
CA LEU A 42 -11.56 7.75 -9.53
C LEU A 42 -11.99 7.58 -10.99
N ASP A 43 -12.70 8.56 -11.51
CA ASP A 43 -13.05 8.60 -12.92
C ASP A 43 -11.79 8.74 -13.79
N GLU A 44 -11.82 8.16 -14.98
CA GLU A 44 -10.68 8.08 -15.91
C GLU A 44 -10.15 9.46 -16.33
N GLU A 45 -10.99 10.50 -16.30
CA GLU A 45 -10.55 11.88 -16.54
C GLU A 45 -9.52 12.40 -15.52
N TYR A 46 -9.45 11.77 -14.34
CA TYR A 46 -8.50 12.11 -13.28
C TYR A 46 -7.31 11.15 -13.22
N ALA A 47 -7.15 10.23 -14.18
CA ALA A 47 -6.12 9.19 -14.17
C ALA A 47 -4.70 9.73 -13.94
N ASP A 48 -4.40 10.92 -14.50
CA ASP A 48 -3.09 11.58 -14.40
C ASP A 48 -2.74 12.04 -12.97
N TYR A 49 -3.72 12.08 -12.05
CA TYR A 49 -3.49 12.36 -10.63
C TYR A 49 -3.05 11.11 -9.85
N ILE A 50 -3.07 9.92 -10.46
CA ILE A 50 -2.60 8.69 -9.82
C ILE A 50 -1.10 8.55 -10.02
N SER A 51 -0.36 8.58 -8.92
CA SER A 51 1.05 8.22 -8.94
C SER A 51 1.24 6.69 -8.97
N PRO A 52 2.20 6.16 -9.74
CA PRO A 52 2.56 4.74 -9.72
C PRO A 52 3.34 4.34 -8.45
N VAL A 53 3.71 5.31 -7.60
CA VAL A 53 4.46 5.08 -6.37
C VAL A 53 3.52 4.74 -5.20
N ALA A 54 4.04 4.07 -4.18
CA ALA A 54 3.27 3.63 -3.03
C ALA A 54 2.89 4.75 -2.03
N ASP A 55 3.31 6.00 -2.27
CA ASP A 55 3.22 7.11 -1.30
C ASP A 55 1.79 7.37 -0.79
N ALA A 56 0.78 7.25 -1.64
CA ALA A 56 -0.62 7.40 -1.22
C ALA A 56 -1.05 6.31 -0.21
N ALA A 57 -0.64 5.05 -0.46
CA ALA A 57 -0.89 3.94 0.46
C ALA A 57 -0.03 4.06 1.73
N LEU A 58 1.21 4.54 1.59
CA LEU A 58 2.11 4.78 2.72
C LEU A 58 1.49 5.80 3.68
N ILE A 59 1.05 6.96 3.18
CA ILE A 59 0.42 8.00 4.01
C ILE A 59 -0.80 7.44 4.75
N ALA A 60 -1.63 6.65 4.06
CA ALA A 60 -2.80 6.01 4.67
C ALA A 60 -2.43 4.99 5.76
N LEU A 61 -1.29 4.30 5.63
CA LEU A 61 -0.83 3.25 6.55
C LEU A 61 0.05 3.75 7.71
N LEU A 62 0.58 4.98 7.63
CA LEU A 62 1.38 5.55 8.71
C LEU A 62 0.60 5.60 10.03
N ILE A 63 -0.68 5.98 9.98
CA ILE A 63 -1.53 6.10 11.17
C ILE A 63 -1.71 4.75 11.90
N PRO A 64 -2.19 3.66 11.25
CA PRO A 64 -2.32 2.37 11.93
C PRO A 64 -0.98 1.73 12.32
N ALA A 65 0.07 1.87 11.52
CA ALA A 65 1.39 1.31 11.84
C ALA A 65 2.03 2.00 13.06
N MET A 66 1.91 3.33 13.17
CA MET A 66 2.35 4.09 14.35
C MET A 66 1.56 3.69 15.60
N ALA A 67 0.24 3.49 15.48
CA ALA A 67 -0.60 3.06 16.59
C ALA A 67 -0.24 1.65 17.09
N ALA A 68 0.18 0.77 16.18
CA ALA A 68 0.58 -0.61 16.50
C ALA A 68 2.06 -0.75 16.92
N GLY A 69 2.88 0.30 16.77
CA GLY A 69 4.32 0.25 17.05
C GLY A 69 5.10 -0.64 16.08
N GLU A 70 4.60 -0.81 14.85
CA GLU A 70 5.20 -1.67 13.84
C GLU A 70 6.33 -0.98 13.06
N ASN A 71 7.35 -1.75 12.68
CA ASN A 71 8.37 -1.27 11.74
C ASN A 71 7.84 -1.35 10.31
N ILE A 72 7.86 -0.22 9.60
CA ILE A 72 7.39 -0.12 8.21
C ILE A 72 8.59 -0.36 7.28
N THR A 73 8.47 -1.32 6.36
CA THR A 73 9.41 -1.50 5.25
C THR A 73 8.70 -1.31 3.92
N ILE A 74 9.26 -0.47 3.05
CA ILE A 74 8.69 -0.14 1.74
C ILE A 74 9.54 -0.79 0.66
N GLU A 75 8.91 -1.55 -0.23
CA GLU A 75 9.58 -2.17 -1.38
C GLU A 75 9.14 -1.46 -2.67
N GLY A 76 9.94 -0.48 -3.10
CA GLY A 76 9.67 0.34 -4.28
C GLY A 76 10.95 0.91 -4.88
N GLY A 77 10.92 1.25 -6.17
CA GLY A 77 11.96 2.05 -6.80
C GLY A 77 11.61 3.53 -6.68
N VAL A 78 12.64 4.38 -6.66
CA VAL A 78 12.52 5.84 -6.82
C VAL A 78 12.17 6.17 -8.26
#